data_AF-A0AAW5LPE9-F1
#
_entry.id   AF-A0AAW5LPE9-F1
#
_cell.length_a   1.000
_cell.length_b   1.000
_cell.length_c   1.000
_cell.angle_alpha   90.00
_cell.angle_beta   90.00
_cell.angle_gamma   90.00
#
_symmetry.space_group_name_H-M   'P 1'
#
loop_
_entity.id
_entity.type
_entity.pdbx_description
1 polymer ?
#
loop_
_entity_poly.entity_id
_entity_poly.type
_entity_poly.pdbx_seq_one_letter_code
_entity_poly.pdbx_strand_id
1 'polypeptide(L)'
;MTQYNQYMIQGAPVWTQNGSFVGTVTLDFDNENGNGEQVYAVVKDPNLPEDQVTEVTVLFRGSTGPNEVLSKPADVWNDWVENDLFLGLRVFAQNHPNYTQNHDHASGQLKASSEALNTIMATYPNAKVNLYGHSLGSMDVQYAIANLSDTDINRLESAHIYNGPNIYGILDDQQKARVDSVKGLIHNY
;
A
#
# COMPACT_ATOMS: atom_id res chain seq x y z
N MET A 1 12.20 8.69 -6.96
CA MET A 1 10.90 8.85 -6.25
C MET A 1 10.05 9.84 -7.05
N THR A 2 8.73 9.87 -6.90
CA THR A 2 7.84 10.83 -7.55
C THR A 2 7.53 11.96 -6.55
N GLN A 3 7.54 13.22 -6.98
CA GLN A 3 7.08 14.33 -6.13
C GLN A 3 5.57 14.31 -6.29
N TYR A 4 4.87 13.85 -5.25
CA TYR A 4 3.42 13.79 -5.24
C TYR A 4 2.86 15.20 -5.40
N ASN A 5 2.35 15.50 -6.60
CA ASN A 5 1.70 16.76 -6.90
C ASN A 5 0.49 16.91 -5.97
N GLN A 6 0.20 18.12 -5.54
CA GLN A 6 -0.62 18.41 -4.36
C GLN A 6 -2.10 17.98 -4.43
N TYR A 7 -2.54 17.28 -5.49
CA TYR A 7 -3.89 16.74 -5.66
C TYR A 7 -3.86 15.43 -6.45
N MET A 8 -3.74 14.30 -5.75
CA MET A 8 -3.92 12.95 -6.30
C MET A 8 -5.43 12.63 -6.38
N ILE A 9 -6.17 13.42 -7.15
CA ILE A 9 -7.62 13.27 -7.30
C ILE A 9 -7.95 12.66 -8.66
N GLN A 10 -9.12 12.04 -8.78
CA GLN A 10 -9.59 11.49 -10.06
C GLN A 10 -9.49 12.53 -11.20
N GLY A 11 -8.93 12.11 -12.34
CA GLY A 11 -8.68 12.94 -13.51
C GLY A 11 -7.36 13.72 -13.49
N ALA A 12 -6.61 13.71 -12.37
CA ALA A 12 -5.34 14.40 -12.28
C ALA A 12 -4.21 13.65 -13.03
N PRO A 13 -3.33 14.35 -13.76
CA PRO A 13 -2.17 13.74 -14.39
C PRO A 13 -1.05 13.50 -13.37
N VAL A 14 -0.44 12.32 -13.45
CA VAL A 14 0.68 11.89 -12.60
C VAL A 14 1.98 11.97 -13.40
N TRP A 15 2.99 12.57 -12.78
CA TRP A 15 4.31 12.79 -13.37
C TRP A 15 5.40 12.26 -12.45
N THR A 16 6.52 11.80 -13.02
CA THR A 16 7.72 11.50 -12.26
C THR A 16 8.43 12.78 -11.80
N GLN A 17 9.38 12.68 -10.84
CA GLN A 17 10.22 13.84 -10.45
C GLN A 17 11.00 14.43 -11.63
N ASN A 18 11.28 13.62 -12.67
CA ASN A 18 11.99 14.05 -13.86
C ASN A 18 11.06 14.60 -14.96
N GLY A 19 9.77 14.80 -14.66
CA GLY A 19 8.79 15.36 -15.58
C GLY A 19 8.28 14.39 -16.64
N SER A 20 8.46 13.07 -16.46
CA SER A 20 7.89 12.06 -17.38
C SER A 20 6.44 11.77 -17.01
N PHE A 21 5.54 11.73 -18.00
CA PHE A 21 4.14 11.37 -17.78
C PHE A 21 4.03 9.90 -17.38
N VAL A 22 3.29 9.61 -16.31
CA VAL A 22 2.99 8.25 -15.84
C VAL A 22 1.61 7.83 -16.32
N GLY A 23 0.61 8.69 -16.14
CA GLY A 23 -0.78 8.39 -16.46
C GLY A 23 -1.73 9.37 -15.79
N THR A 24 -3.01 9.02 -15.76
CA THR A 24 -4.07 9.78 -15.13
C THR A 24 -4.67 8.98 -13.98
N VAL A 25 -4.93 9.64 -12.86
CA VAL A 25 -5.61 9.03 -11.71
C VAL A 25 -7.05 8.69 -12.10
N THR A 26 -7.46 7.44 -11.91
CA THR A 26 -8.82 6.97 -12.22
C THR A 26 -9.62 6.56 -10.99
N LEU A 27 -8.95 6.19 -9.91
CA LEU A 27 -9.53 5.88 -8.60
C LEU A 27 -8.64 6.51 -7.51
N ASP A 28 -9.24 7.16 -6.53
CA ASP A 28 -8.58 7.90 -5.46
C ASP A 28 -9.20 7.57 -4.09
N PHE A 29 -8.69 6.51 -3.46
CA PHE A 29 -9.05 6.14 -2.09
C PHE A 29 -8.24 7.00 -1.11
N ASP A 30 -8.80 8.11 -0.66
CA ASP A 30 -8.15 9.05 0.27
C ASP A 30 -8.99 9.20 1.55
N ASN A 31 -8.71 8.33 2.52
CA ASN A 31 -9.30 8.32 3.85
C ASN A 31 -10.84 8.32 3.82
N GLU A 32 -11.44 7.58 2.88
CA GLU A 32 -12.89 7.53 2.68
C GLU A 32 -13.60 6.97 3.91
N ASN A 33 -12.95 6.04 4.61
CA ASN A 33 -13.50 5.33 5.77
C ASN A 33 -12.95 5.82 7.12
N GLY A 34 -12.17 6.90 7.13
CA GLY A 34 -11.54 7.42 8.35
C GLY A 34 -10.35 6.60 8.85
N ASN A 35 -9.82 5.69 8.02
CA ASN A 35 -8.72 4.79 8.36
C ASN A 35 -7.34 5.28 7.89
N GLY A 36 -7.28 6.41 7.17
CA GLY A 36 -6.05 7.06 6.74
C GLY A 36 -5.39 6.47 5.49
N GLU A 37 -6.08 5.58 4.77
CA GLU A 37 -5.63 5.02 3.50
C GLU A 37 -5.48 6.10 2.43
N GLN A 38 -4.42 5.99 1.63
CA GLN A 38 -4.16 6.89 0.51
C GLN A 38 -3.63 6.07 -0.65
N VAL A 39 -4.55 5.53 -1.45
CA VAL A 39 -4.27 4.59 -2.54
C VAL A 39 -4.85 5.10 -3.84
N TYR A 40 -4.03 5.20 -4.87
CA TYR A 40 -4.43 5.82 -6.15
C TYR A 40 -4.13 4.87 -7.32
N ALA A 41 -5.14 4.61 -8.16
CA ALA A 41 -4.96 3.92 -9.43
C ALA A 41 -4.62 4.90 -10.54
N VAL A 42 -3.58 4.61 -11.30
CA VAL A 42 -3.08 5.44 -12.40
C VAL A 42 -3.00 4.59 -13.66
N VAL A 43 -3.67 5.02 -14.72
CA VAL A 43 -3.67 4.36 -16.03
C VAL A 43 -3.18 5.30 -17.11
N LYS A 44 -2.58 4.75 -18.16
CA LYS A 44 -1.99 5.54 -19.25
C LYS A 44 -3.04 6.21 -20.13
N ASP A 45 -4.13 5.50 -20.44
CA ASP A 45 -5.26 6.01 -21.21
C ASP A 45 -6.55 5.78 -20.42
N PRO A 46 -7.10 6.83 -19.76
CA PRO A 46 -8.32 6.71 -18.96
C PRO A 46 -9.60 6.57 -19.79
N ASN A 47 -9.52 6.68 -21.13
CA ASN A 47 -10.69 6.54 -22.01
C ASN A 47 -10.93 5.10 -22.48
N LEU A 48 -9.99 4.19 -22.20
CA LEU A 48 -10.19 2.78 -22.50
C LEU A 48 -11.26 2.18 -21.59
N PRO A 49 -12.10 1.25 -22.11
CA PRO A 49 -12.90 0.39 -21.26
C PRO A 49 -12.02 -0.32 -20.22
N GLU A 50 -12.54 -0.49 -19.00
CA GLU A 50 -11.75 -1.00 -17.87
C GLU A 50 -11.17 -2.40 -18.13
N ASP A 51 -11.88 -3.23 -18.90
CA ASP A 51 -11.45 -4.56 -19.33
C ASP A 51 -10.39 -4.55 -20.45
N GLN A 52 -10.17 -3.40 -21.10
CA GLN A 52 -9.13 -3.21 -22.12
C GLN A 52 -7.87 -2.55 -21.56
N VAL A 53 -7.90 -2.10 -20.30
CA VAL A 53 -6.70 -1.62 -19.62
C VAL A 53 -5.75 -2.80 -19.39
N THR A 54 -4.54 -2.67 -19.90
CA THR A 54 -3.50 -3.72 -19.83
C THR A 54 -2.52 -3.52 -18.69
N GLU A 55 -2.42 -2.30 -18.15
CA GLU A 55 -1.50 -1.97 -17.07
C GLU A 55 -2.12 -0.90 -16.15
N VAL A 56 -1.99 -1.11 -14.84
CA VAL A 56 -2.36 -0.17 -13.80
C VAL A 56 -1.18 0.05 -12.87
N THR A 57 -0.84 1.30 -12.63
CA THR A 57 0.10 1.69 -11.57
C THR A 57 -0.69 2.08 -10.34
N VAL A 58 -0.41 1.45 -9.19
CA VAL A 58 -1.05 1.75 -7.91
C VAL A 58 -0.05 2.43 -6.98
N LEU A 59 -0.41 3.61 -6.49
CA LEU A 59 0.42 4.42 -5.62
C LEU A 59 -0.16 4.40 -4.20
N PHE A 60 0.62 3.88 -3.25
CA PHE A 60 0.33 3.91 -1.81
C PHE A 60 1.12 5.04 -1.19
N ARG A 61 0.42 6.02 -0.63
CA ARG A 61 1.03 7.15 0.06
C ARG A 61 1.04 6.85 1.55
N GLY A 62 2.21 6.99 2.18
CA GLY A 62 2.25 7.08 3.63
C GLY A 62 1.47 8.30 4.12
N SER A 63 1.01 8.27 5.37
CA SER A 63 0.24 9.36 6.01
C SER A 63 0.85 10.75 5.72
N THR A 64 0.04 11.81 5.76
CA THR A 64 0.48 13.21 5.67
C THR A 64 1.07 13.75 7.00
N GLY A 65 1.10 12.94 8.07
CA GLY A 65 1.75 13.23 9.36
C GLY A 65 3.24 12.83 9.61
N PRO A 66 4.10 12.48 8.64
CA PRO A 66 5.43 11.93 8.89
C PRO A 66 6.53 13.00 8.94
N ASN A 67 6.19 14.29 8.87
CA ASN A 67 7.19 15.37 8.94
C ASN A 67 8.04 15.31 10.24
N GLU A 68 7.50 14.76 11.32
CA GLU A 68 8.28 14.52 12.56
C GLU A 68 9.00 13.17 12.62
N VAL A 69 8.63 12.19 11.78
CA VAL A 69 9.20 10.82 11.81
C VAL A 69 10.31 10.65 10.75
N LEU A 70 10.14 11.24 9.56
CA LEU A 70 11.13 11.23 8.47
C LEU A 70 12.39 12.07 8.79
N SER A 71 12.29 13.00 9.73
CA SER A 71 13.41 13.86 10.17
C SER A 71 14.23 13.25 11.32
N LYS A 72 13.85 12.06 11.80
CA LYS A 72 14.47 11.38 12.96
C LYS A 72 15.38 10.21 12.51
N PRO A 73 16.41 9.88 13.32
CA PRO A 73 17.41 8.86 13.00
C PRO A 73 16.81 7.45 12.86
N ALA A 74 17.53 6.54 12.19
CA ALA A 74 17.11 5.16 11.91
C ALA A 74 16.65 4.38 13.16
N ASP A 75 17.19 4.70 14.33
CA ASP A 75 16.77 4.12 15.61
C ASP A 75 15.31 4.43 15.96
N VAL A 76 14.81 5.64 15.64
CA VAL A 76 13.40 6.02 15.84
C VAL A 76 12.48 5.26 14.89
N TRP A 77 12.99 4.87 13.72
CA TRP A 77 12.23 4.08 12.76
C TRP A 77 12.14 2.62 13.19
N ASN A 78 13.23 2.04 13.70
CA ASN A 78 13.20 0.72 14.35
C ASN A 78 12.31 0.73 15.60
N ASP A 79 12.40 1.76 16.45
CA ASP A 79 11.53 1.94 17.62
C ASP A 79 10.07 2.21 17.20
N TRP A 80 9.80 2.80 16.05
CA TRP A 80 8.44 2.99 15.55
C TRP A 80 7.80 1.66 15.09
N VAL A 81 8.59 0.80 14.44
CA VAL A 81 8.19 -0.55 14.03
C VAL A 81 8.06 -1.50 15.22
N GLU A 82 8.96 -1.43 16.20
CA GLU A 82 8.95 -2.35 17.34
C GLU A 82 8.09 -1.84 18.51
N ASN A 83 8.00 -0.52 18.70
CA ASN A 83 7.31 0.11 19.81
C ASN A 83 6.10 0.96 19.40
N ASP A 84 6.09 1.97 18.52
CA ASP A 84 4.97 2.95 18.51
C ASP A 84 3.64 2.51 17.82
N LEU A 85 3.67 1.90 16.63
CA LEU A 85 2.44 1.35 16.02
C LEU A 85 1.90 0.20 16.87
N PHE A 86 2.82 -0.63 17.39
CA PHE A 86 2.49 -1.74 18.28
C PHE A 86 2.13 -1.30 19.69
N LEU A 87 2.62 -0.17 20.23
CA LEU A 87 2.24 0.37 21.54
C LEU A 87 0.83 0.95 21.45
N GLY A 88 0.50 1.67 20.36
CA GLY A 88 -0.89 2.08 20.10
C GLY A 88 -1.84 0.87 20.05
N LEU A 89 -1.43 -0.17 19.31
CA LEU A 89 -2.19 -1.42 19.19
C LEU A 89 -2.22 -2.24 20.49
N ARG A 90 -1.13 -2.27 21.26
CA ARG A 90 -0.97 -3.00 22.53
C ARG A 90 -1.68 -2.30 23.67
N VAL A 91 -1.69 -0.97 23.72
CA VAL A 91 -2.51 -0.17 24.65
C VAL A 91 -3.99 -0.40 24.35
N PHE A 92 -4.37 -0.42 23.07
CA PHE A 92 -5.73 -0.79 22.68
C PHE A 92 -6.09 -2.23 23.10
N ALA A 93 -5.21 -3.20 22.84
CA ALA A 93 -5.39 -4.61 23.19
C ALA A 93 -5.39 -4.88 24.70
N GLN A 94 -4.54 -4.19 25.47
CA GLN A 94 -4.51 -4.27 26.94
C GLN A 94 -5.81 -3.76 27.57
N ASN A 95 -6.44 -2.76 26.93
CA ASN A 95 -7.75 -2.25 27.34
C ASN A 95 -8.93 -3.12 26.83
N HIS A 96 -8.69 -4.13 25.99
CA HIS A 96 -9.71 -5.02 25.40
C HIS A 96 -9.27 -6.50 25.43
N PRO A 97 -9.45 -7.21 26.56
CA PRO A 97 -8.81 -8.51 26.85
C PRO A 97 -9.21 -9.71 25.97
N ASN A 98 -10.11 -9.53 24.99
CA ASN A 98 -10.49 -10.56 24.01
C ASN A 98 -9.71 -10.46 22.68
N TYR A 99 -8.65 -9.63 22.64
CA TYR A 99 -7.90 -9.32 21.43
C TYR A 99 -6.97 -10.46 20.94
N THR A 100 -6.73 -11.53 21.70
CA THR A 100 -5.53 -12.37 21.52
C THR A 100 -5.73 -13.80 20.98
N GLN A 101 -6.88 -14.18 20.42
CA GLN A 101 -6.99 -15.49 19.76
C GLN A 101 -7.72 -15.38 18.41
N ASN A 102 -6.96 -15.58 17.33
CA ASN A 102 -7.41 -15.69 15.93
C ASN A 102 -8.04 -14.44 15.29
N HIS A 103 -7.39 -13.28 15.35
CA HIS A 103 -7.84 -12.12 14.58
C HIS A 103 -6.67 -11.38 13.94
N ASP A 104 -6.85 -10.95 12.70
CA ASP A 104 -5.90 -10.09 11.98
C ASP A 104 -5.74 -8.75 12.72
N HIS A 105 -4.52 -8.50 13.20
CA HIS A 105 -4.12 -7.34 14.00
C HIS A 105 -3.64 -6.14 13.17
N ALA A 106 -3.73 -6.21 11.85
CA ALA A 106 -3.41 -5.07 11.01
C ALA A 106 -4.27 -3.84 11.35
N SER A 107 -3.65 -2.66 11.26
CA SER A 107 -4.35 -1.39 11.47
C SER A 107 -5.49 -1.21 10.46
N GLY A 108 -6.45 -0.34 10.78
CA GLY A 108 -7.51 0.04 9.83
C GLY A 108 -6.92 0.53 8.50
N GLN A 109 -5.80 1.24 8.52
CA GLN A 109 -5.11 1.73 7.32
C GLN A 109 -4.59 0.60 6.43
N LEU A 110 -3.96 -0.42 7.01
CA LEU A 110 -3.43 -1.56 6.26
C LEU A 110 -4.57 -2.33 5.59
N LYS A 111 -5.66 -2.56 6.33
CA LYS A 111 -6.88 -3.22 5.82
C LYS A 111 -7.54 -2.42 4.71
N ALA A 112 -7.78 -1.14 4.93
CA ALA A 112 -8.37 -0.25 3.93
C ALA A 112 -7.50 -0.13 2.67
N SER A 113 -6.16 -0.09 2.82
CA SER A 113 -5.25 -0.09 1.67
C SER A 113 -5.27 -1.40 0.89
N SER A 114 -5.41 -2.54 1.57
CA SER A 114 -5.61 -3.85 0.94
C SER A 114 -6.94 -3.94 0.20
N GLU A 115 -8.01 -3.41 0.79
CA GLU A 115 -9.35 -3.36 0.18
C GLU A 115 -9.36 -2.44 -1.05
N ALA A 116 -8.67 -1.29 -0.98
CA ALA A 116 -8.48 -0.40 -2.12
C ALA A 116 -7.76 -1.12 -3.26
N LEU A 117 -6.67 -1.86 -2.98
CA LEU A 117 -5.98 -2.64 -4.01
C LEU A 117 -6.89 -3.69 -4.64
N ASN A 118 -7.64 -4.44 -3.83
CA ASN A 118 -8.59 -5.44 -4.33
C ASN A 118 -9.66 -4.80 -5.23
N THR A 119 -10.18 -3.64 -4.84
CA THR A 119 -11.14 -2.88 -5.67
C THR A 119 -10.52 -2.47 -7.00
N ILE A 120 -9.31 -1.90 -7.00
CA ILE A 120 -8.61 -1.49 -8.22
C ILE A 120 -8.39 -2.69 -9.14
N MET A 121 -7.98 -3.83 -8.58
CA MET A 121 -7.72 -5.05 -9.35
C MET A 121 -9.01 -5.65 -9.91
N ALA A 122 -10.14 -5.53 -9.21
CA ALA A 122 -11.45 -5.93 -9.71
C ALA A 122 -11.96 -5.00 -10.81
N THR A 123 -11.74 -3.68 -10.70
CA THR A 123 -12.06 -2.70 -11.74
C THR A 123 -11.29 -2.99 -13.02
N TYR A 124 -10.01 -3.33 -12.93
CA TYR A 124 -9.15 -3.61 -14.08
C TYR A 124 -8.78 -5.11 -14.16
N PRO A 125 -9.71 -6.00 -14.56
CA PRO A 125 -9.54 -7.44 -14.41
C PRO A 125 -8.44 -8.03 -15.30
N ASN A 126 -8.11 -7.39 -16.42
CA ASN A 126 -7.11 -7.86 -17.38
C ASN A 126 -5.75 -7.16 -17.24
N ALA A 127 -5.65 -6.19 -16.33
CA ALA A 127 -4.44 -5.40 -16.20
C ALA A 127 -3.36 -6.13 -15.39
N LYS A 128 -2.11 -5.94 -15.82
CA LYS A 128 -0.92 -6.11 -14.98
C LYS A 128 -0.79 -4.95 -14.01
N VAL A 129 -0.31 -5.22 -12.80
CA VAL A 129 -0.34 -4.27 -11.71
C VAL A 129 1.06 -3.98 -11.19
N ASN A 130 1.42 -2.70 -11.18
CA ASN A 130 2.68 -2.19 -10.64
C ASN A 130 2.40 -1.39 -9.36
N LEU A 131 2.98 -1.81 -8.23
CA LEU A 131 2.74 -1.19 -6.93
C LEU A 131 3.91 -0.29 -6.54
N TYR A 132 3.61 0.88 -5.98
CA TYR A 132 4.61 1.79 -5.43
C TYR A 132 4.19 2.28 -4.06
N GLY A 133 5.10 2.19 -3.08
CA GLY A 133 4.84 2.67 -1.72
C GLY A 133 6.08 3.30 -1.11
N HIS A 134 5.92 4.42 -0.40
CA HIS A 134 7.02 5.06 0.33
C HIS A 134 6.67 5.21 1.82
N SER A 135 7.67 5.00 2.69
CA SER A 135 7.53 5.11 4.14
C SER A 135 6.42 4.19 4.65
N LEU A 136 5.37 4.72 5.29
CA LEU A 136 4.22 3.92 5.73
C LEU A 136 3.50 3.23 4.57
N GLY A 137 3.43 3.86 3.40
CA GLY A 137 2.83 3.26 2.21
C GLY A 137 3.52 1.99 1.74
N SER A 138 4.77 1.76 2.15
CA SER A 138 5.47 0.49 1.89
C SER A 138 4.93 -0.66 2.75
N MET A 139 4.44 -0.40 3.96
CA MET A 139 3.75 -1.41 4.76
C MET A 139 2.39 -1.72 4.15
N ASP A 140 1.67 -0.69 3.70
CA ASP A 140 0.39 -0.85 3.01
C ASP A 140 0.55 -1.76 1.77
N VAL A 141 1.59 -1.53 0.95
CA VAL A 141 1.92 -2.42 -0.18
C VAL A 141 2.19 -3.85 0.27
N GLN A 142 3.06 -4.06 1.26
CA GLN A 142 3.39 -5.41 1.71
C GLN A 142 2.17 -6.16 2.25
N TYR A 143 1.33 -5.48 3.02
CA TYR A 143 0.13 -6.06 3.59
C TYR A 143 -0.93 -6.33 2.52
N ALA A 144 -1.09 -5.40 1.56
CA ALA A 144 -2.00 -5.59 0.44
C ALA A 144 -1.60 -6.80 -0.42
N ILE A 145 -0.31 -6.96 -0.75
CA ILE A 145 0.21 -8.14 -1.47
C ILE A 145 -0.09 -9.43 -0.71
N ALA A 146 0.11 -9.44 0.61
CA ALA A 146 -0.11 -10.60 1.45
C ALA A 146 -1.58 -11.07 1.45
N ASN A 147 -2.53 -10.18 1.15
CA ASN A 147 -3.96 -10.44 1.16
C ASN A 147 -4.59 -10.59 -0.24
N LEU A 148 -3.81 -10.50 -1.33
CA LEU A 148 -4.31 -10.72 -2.69
C LEU A 148 -4.87 -12.13 -2.88
N SER A 149 -5.88 -12.28 -3.75
CA SER A 149 -6.33 -13.61 -4.17
C SER A 149 -5.26 -14.33 -5.00
N ASP A 150 -5.36 -15.66 -5.13
CA ASP A 150 -4.44 -16.45 -5.96
C ASP A 150 -4.54 -16.07 -7.45
N THR A 151 -5.70 -15.57 -7.89
CA THR A 151 -5.87 -15.05 -9.26
C THR A 151 -5.18 -13.71 -9.42
N ASP A 152 -5.35 -12.82 -8.44
CA ASP A 152 -4.85 -11.45 -8.50
C ASP A 152 -3.34 -11.38 -8.33
N ILE A 153 -2.76 -12.22 -7.48
CA ILE A 153 -1.31 -12.22 -7.28
C ILE A 153 -0.53 -12.56 -8.56
N ASN A 154 -1.09 -13.34 -9.47
CA ASN A 154 -0.49 -13.64 -10.78
C ASN A 154 -0.50 -12.43 -11.76
N ARG A 155 -1.24 -11.38 -11.43
CA ARG A 155 -1.29 -10.12 -12.19
C ARG A 155 -0.33 -9.07 -11.65
N LEU A 156 0.28 -9.29 -10.49
CA LEU A 156 1.35 -8.46 -9.97
C LEU A 156 2.56 -8.54 -10.92
N GLU A 157 3.04 -7.39 -11.37
CA GLU A 157 4.20 -7.28 -12.26
C GLU A 157 5.44 -6.82 -11.49
N SER A 158 5.27 -5.81 -10.62
CA SER A 158 6.33 -5.33 -9.74
C SER A 158 5.75 -4.63 -8.51
N ALA A 159 6.53 -4.61 -7.43
CA ALA A 159 6.24 -3.80 -6.26
C ALA A 159 7.52 -3.07 -5.84
N HIS A 160 7.49 -1.74 -5.88
CA HIS A 160 8.61 -0.88 -5.52
C HIS A 160 8.31 -0.16 -4.21
N ILE A 161 8.98 -0.58 -3.14
CA ILE A 161 8.82 -0.01 -1.81
C ILE A 161 10.10 0.73 -1.39
N TYR A 162 9.96 1.89 -0.74
CA TYR A 162 11.06 2.80 -0.45
C TYR A 162 11.03 3.26 1.01
N ASN A 163 12.16 3.14 1.72
CA ASN A 163 12.30 3.56 3.13
C ASN A 163 11.16 3.02 4.01
N GLY A 164 10.80 1.78 3.75
CA GLY A 164 9.58 1.13 4.22
C GLY A 164 9.85 -0.04 5.16
N PRO A 165 9.18 -0.12 6.31
CA PRO A 165 9.50 -1.15 7.29
C PRO A 165 8.94 -2.50 6.88
N ASN A 166 9.68 -3.55 7.24
CA ASN A 166 9.34 -4.91 6.90
C ASN A 166 8.27 -5.45 7.86
N ILE A 167 7.10 -5.78 7.33
CA ILE A 167 5.98 -6.30 8.13
C ILE A 167 5.93 -7.83 8.20
N TYR A 168 6.88 -8.53 7.58
CA TYR A 168 6.86 -9.99 7.49
C TYR A 168 6.70 -10.69 8.85
N GLY A 169 7.23 -10.09 9.92
CA GLY A 169 7.11 -10.60 11.28
C GLY A 169 5.68 -10.65 11.84
N ILE A 170 4.76 -9.86 11.29
CA ILE A 170 3.37 -9.75 11.78
C ILE A 170 2.35 -10.44 10.88
N LEU A 171 2.79 -10.96 9.75
CA LEU A 171 1.96 -11.74 8.83
C LEU A 171 1.70 -13.15 9.39
N ASP A 172 0.52 -13.70 9.10
CA ASP A 172 0.25 -15.12 9.34
C ASP A 172 0.96 -16.02 8.33
N ASP A 173 0.89 -17.34 8.52
CA ASP A 173 1.62 -18.30 7.68
C ASP A 173 1.15 -18.31 6.21
N GLN A 174 -0.15 -18.05 5.97
CA GLN A 174 -0.70 -17.99 4.61
C GLN A 174 -0.24 -16.71 3.90
N GLN A 175 -0.30 -15.58 4.59
CA GLN A 175 0.19 -14.29 4.14
C GLN A 175 1.69 -14.33 3.82
N LYS A 176 2.49 -14.97 4.68
CA LYS A 176 3.91 -15.20 4.45
C LYS A 176 4.18 -16.03 3.20
N ALA A 177 3.51 -17.18 3.07
CA ALA A 177 3.64 -18.04 1.89
C ALA A 177 3.27 -17.28 0.60
N ARG A 178 2.26 -16.41 0.66
CA ARG A 178 1.85 -15.56 -0.45
C ARG A 178 2.93 -14.54 -0.83
N VAL A 179 3.47 -13.80 0.14
CA VAL A 179 4.58 -12.85 -0.10
C VAL A 179 5.81 -13.57 -0.65
N ASP A 180 6.15 -14.75 -0.11
CA ASP A 180 7.27 -15.55 -0.56
C ASP A 180 7.15 -15.98 -2.03
N SER A 181 5.92 -16.23 -2.50
CA SER A 181 5.65 -16.62 -3.89
C SER A 181 5.99 -15.53 -4.91
N VAL A 182 5.97 -14.26 -4.48
CA VAL A 182 6.23 -13.08 -5.33
C VAL A 182 7.44 -12.27 -4.88
N LYS A 183 8.27 -12.76 -3.95
CA LYS A 183 9.43 -12.02 -3.43
C LYS A 183 10.38 -11.51 -4.51
N GLY A 184 10.46 -12.19 -5.65
CA GLY A 184 11.28 -11.78 -6.80
C GLY A 184 10.77 -10.52 -7.53
N LEU A 185 9.51 -10.13 -7.29
CA LEU A 185 8.86 -8.94 -7.85
C LEU A 185 8.89 -7.75 -6.86
N ILE A 186 9.26 -7.98 -5.60
CA ILE A 186 9.29 -6.96 -4.56
C ILE A 186 10.70 -6.37 -4.48
N HIS A 187 10.80 -5.09 -4.82
CA HIS A 187 12.02 -4.30 -4.80
C HIS A 187 11.97 -3.34 -3.61
N ASN A 188 12.83 -3.56 -2.62
CA ASN A 188 12.95 -2.72 -1.43
C ASN A 188 14.20 -1.83 -1.52
N TYR A 189 14.03 -0.52 -1.37
CA TYR A 189 15.04 0.52 -1.53
C TYR A 189 15.21 1.39 -0.30
#